data_AF-A0A2W2EFN0-F1
#
_entry.id   AF-A0A2W2EFN0-F1
#
_cell.length_a   1.000
_cell.length_b   1.000
_cell.length_c   1.000
_cell.angle_alpha   90.00
_cell.angle_beta   90.00
_cell.angle_gamma   90.00
#
_symmetry.space_group_name_H-M   'P 1'
#
loop_
_entity.id
_entity.type
_entity.pdbx_description
1 polymer ?
#
loop_
_entity_poly.entity_id
_entity_poly.type
_entity_poly.pdbx_seq_one_letter_code
_entity_poly.pdbx_strand_id
1 'polypeptide(L)' 'MVAWQATGQRPVMAVWTTEQLTAFLNYVREDVLYPLWWLAALRGLRRGELAGLRWVDISLETRELTVMQ' A
#
# COMPACT_ATOMS: atom_id res chain seq x y z
N MET A 1 1.74 17.44 8.13
CA MET A 1 0.97 18.09 7.03
C MET A 1 1.74 17.93 5.73
N VAL A 2 1.06 17.69 4.60
CA VAL A 2 1.73 17.58 3.29
C VAL A 2 2.06 18.97 2.72
N ALA A 3 3.19 19.10 2.03
CA ALA A 3 3.73 20.39 1.58
C ALA A 3 2.74 21.22 0.74
N TRP A 4 1.91 20.57 -0.08
CA TRP A 4 0.92 21.27 -0.92
C TRP A 4 -0.30 21.82 -0.19
N GLN A 5 -0.60 21.31 1.01
CA GLN A 5 -1.66 21.90 1.85
C GLN A 5 -1.23 23.27 2.40
N ALA A 6 0.07 23.49 2.55
CA ALA A 6 0.62 24.77 3.00
C ALA A 6 0.82 25.77 1.87
N THR A 7 1.19 25.32 0.67
CA THR A 7 1.55 26.20 -0.46
C THR A 7 0.41 26.45 -1.45
N GLY A 8 -0.70 25.72 -1.37
CA GLY A 8 -1.82 25.81 -2.32
C GLY A 8 -1.54 25.24 -3.71
N GLN A 9 -0.29 24.90 -4.03
CA GLN A 9 0.09 24.24 -5.28
C GLN A 9 -0.11 22.73 -5.16
N ARG A 10 -1.16 22.20 -5.81
CA ARG A 10 -1.37 20.75 -5.88
C ARG A 10 -0.37 20.12 -6.84
N PRO A 11 0.49 19.19 -6.39
CA PRO A 11 1.38 18.47 -7.28
C PRO A 11 0.56 17.54 -8.17
N VAL A 12 1.15 17.17 -9.30
CA VAL A 12 0.59 16.19 -10.24
C VAL A 12 0.31 14.85 -9.53
N MET A 13 1.09 14.53 -8.49
CA MET A 13 0.89 13.36 -7.64
C MET A 13 1.01 13.71 -6.16
N ALA A 14 -0.05 13.43 -5.41
CA ALA A 14 -0.07 13.56 -3.96
C ALA A 14 0.38 12.23 -3.32
N VAL A 15 1.54 12.23 -2.65
CA VAL A 15 2.09 11.08 -1.92
C VAL A 15 1.84 11.22 -0.41
N TRP A 16 1.37 10.16 0.25
CA TRP A 16 1.16 10.21 1.70
C TRP A 16 2.45 10.44 2.48
N THR A 17 2.36 11.18 3.58
CA THR A 17 3.43 11.18 4.60
C THR A 17 3.39 9.90 5.41
N THR A 18 4.47 9.63 6.15
CA THR A 18 4.54 8.52 7.10
C THR A 18 3.37 8.55 8.08
N GLU A 19 3.03 9.71 8.64
CA GLU A 19 1.93 9.85 9.61
C GLU A 19 0.58 9.51 8.98
N GLN A 20 0.35 9.92 7.73
CA GLN A 20 -0.87 9.62 7.00
C GLN A 20 -0.99 8.12 6.69
N LEU A 21 0.12 7.50 6.27
CA LEU A 21 0.16 6.06 6.04
C LEU A 21 -0.08 5.27 7.33
N THR A 22 0.57 5.66 8.43
CA THR A 22 0.35 5.03 9.75
C THR A 22 -1.08 5.20 10.23
N ALA A 23 -1.67 6.40 10.06
CA ALA A 23 -3.07 6.64 10.41
C ALA A 23 -4.01 5.75 9.59
N PHE A 24 -3.77 5.61 8.29
CA PHE A 24 -4.54 4.70 7.44
C PHE A 24 -4.40 3.24 7.88
N LEU A 25 -3.19 2.74 8.08
CA LEU A 25 -2.97 1.35 8.50
C LEU A 25 -3.58 1.06 9.88
N ASN A 26 -3.61 2.05 10.78
CA ASN A 26 -4.33 1.90 12.04
C ASN A 26 -5.85 1.87 11.86
N TYR A 27 -6.38 2.65 10.92
CA TYR A 27 -7.80 2.69 10.61
C TYR A 27 -8.29 1.36 10.00
N VAL A 28 -7.52 0.74 9.11
CA VAL A 28 -7.88 -0.54 8.45
C VAL A 28 -7.45 -1.78 9.24
N ARG A 29 -7.08 -1.65 10.52
CA ARG A 29 -6.49 -2.76 11.30
C ARG A 29 -7.37 -4.00 11.39
N GLU A 30 -8.68 -3.81 11.48
CA GLU A 30 -9.67 -4.90 11.58
C GLU A 30 -10.28 -5.27 10.21
N ASP A 31 -9.76 -4.72 9.12
CA ASP A 31 -10.21 -5.04 7.76
C ASP A 31 -9.68 -6.42 7.34
N VAL A 32 -10.51 -7.22 6.69
CA VAL A 32 -10.12 -8.54 6.15
C VAL A 32 -8.97 -8.44 5.14
N LEU A 33 -8.82 -7.28 4.48
CA LEU A 33 -7.77 -6.95 3.54
C LEU A 33 -6.56 -6.29 4.20
N TYR A 34 -6.48 -6.24 5.53
CA TYR A 34 -5.35 -5.64 6.23
C TYR A 34 -3.97 -6.11 5.73
N PRO A 35 -3.73 -7.41 5.48
CA PRO A 35 -2.46 -7.85 4.90
C PRO A 35 -2.19 -7.27 3.50
N LEU A 36 -3.23 -7.11 2.68
CA LEU A 36 -3.13 -6.52 1.34
C LEU A 36 -2.73 -5.04 1.41
N TRP A 37 -3.30 -4.30 2.36
CA TRP A 37 -2.95 -2.89 2.59
C TRP A 37 -1.50 -2.72 3.01
N TRP A 38 -0.96 -3.64 3.81
CA TRP A 38 0.47 -3.67 4.14
C TRP A 38 1.36 -3.95 2.93
N LEU A 39 0.97 -4.89 2.05
CA LEU A 39 1.71 -5.18 0.83
C LEU A 39 1.75 -3.97 -0.11
N ALA A 40 0.60 -3.32 -0.30
CA ALA A 40 0.49 -2.10 -1.09
C ALA A 40 1.40 -0.98 -0.55
N ALA A 41 1.44 -0.82 0.78
CA ALA A 41 2.23 0.21 1.45
C ALA A 41 3.74 -0.03 1.40
N LEU A 42 4.19 -1.29 1.51
CA LEU A 42 5.61 -1.60 1.78
C LEU A 42 6.37 -2.25 0.64
N ARG A 43 5.70 -2.72 -0.42
CA ARG A 43 6.33 -3.51 -1.49
C ARG A 43 6.23 -2.88 -2.87
N GLY A 44 5.65 -1.68 -2.98
CA GLY A 44 5.63 -0.90 -4.22
C GLY A 44 4.83 -1.56 -5.35
N LEU A 45 3.91 -2.47 -5.02
CA LEU A 45 3.10 -3.17 -6.00
C LEU A 45 2.17 -2.21 -6.72
N ARG A 46 2.04 -2.38 -8.03
CA ARG A 46 1.05 -1.67 -8.84
C ARG A 46 -0.34 -2.19 -8.49
N ARG A 47 -1.35 -1.34 -8.63
CA ARG A 47 -2.76 -1.73 -8.42
C ARG A 47 -3.19 -2.99 -9.17
N GLY A 48 -2.67 -3.19 -10.38
CA GLY A 48 -2.97 -4.39 -11.19
C GLY A 48 -2.33 -5.65 -10.62
N GLU A 49 -1.10 -5.55 -10.11
CA GLU A 49 -0.39 -6.67 -9.47
C GLU A 49 -1.08 -7.06 -8.16
N LEU A 50 -1.54 -6.07 -7.37
CA LEU A 50 -2.35 -6.31 -6.16
C LEU A 50 -3.68 -6.99 -6.48
N ALA A 51 -4.38 -6.50 -7.51
CA ALA A 51 -5.68 -7.04 -7.91
C ALA A 51 -5.58 -8.47 -8.50
N GLY A 52 -4.45 -8.80 -9.11
CA GLY A 52 -4.18 -10.11 -9.70
C GLY A 52 -3.52 -11.12 -8.76
N LEU A 53 -3.23 -10.73 -7.51
CA LEU A 53 -2.52 -11.58 -6.56
C LEU A 53 -3.36 -12.80 -6.17
N ARG A 54 -2.80 -14.01 -6.32
CA ARG A 54 -3.45 -15.26 -5.93
C ARG A 54 -2.69 -15.90 -4.79
N TRP A 55 -3.39 -16.71 -3.99
CA TRP A 55 -2.78 -17.46 -2.89
C TRP A 55 -1.62 -18.36 -3.33
N VAL A 56 -1.67 -18.92 -4.55
CA VAL A 56 -0.59 -19.76 -5.11
C VAL A 56 0.70 -18.99 -5.38
N ASP A 57 0.61 -17.66 -5.50
CA ASP A 57 1.77 -16.80 -5.77
C ASP A 57 2.43 -16.30 -4.46
N ILE A 58 1.92 -16.73 -3.28
CA ILE A 58 2.40 -16.35 -1.95
C ILE A 58 2.88 -17.60 -1.20
N SER A 59 4.16 -17.63 -0.86
CA SER A 59 4.73 -18.64 0.03
C SER A 59 5.07 -18.01 1.37
N LEU A 60 4.28 -18.32 2.39
CA LEU A 60 4.57 -17.88 3.77
C LEU A 60 5.77 -18.62 4.39
N GLU A 61 6.05 -19.83 3.91
CA GLU A 61 7.20 -20.64 4.35
C GLU A 61 8.52 -20.01 3.90
N THR A 62 8.64 -19.68 2.61
CA THR A 62 9.84 -19.04 2.05
C THR A 62 9.81 -17.51 2.19
N ARG A 63 8.69 -16.93 2.64
CA ARG A 63 8.45 -15.47 2.77
C ARG A 63 8.58 -14.75 1.43
N GLU A 64 8.14 -15.42 0.37
CA GLU A 64 8.21 -14.94 -1.00
C GLU A 64 6.83 -14.63 -1.54
N LEU A 65 6.78 -13.60 -2.38
CA LEU A 65 5.61 -13.24 -3.16
C LEU A 65 6.07 -13.05 -4.61
N THR A 66 5.41 -13.76 -5.52
CA THR A 66 5.65 -13.64 -6.95
C THR A 66 4.59 -12.75 -7.57
N VAL A 67 5.01 -11.73 -8.33
CA VAL A 67 4.10 -10.91 -9.13
C VAL A 67 4.19 -11.29 -10.59
N MET A 68 3.04 -11.45 -11.23
CA MET A 68 2.97 -11.60 -12.68
C MET A 68 2.92 -10.23 -13.32
N GLN A 69 3.84 -9.97 -14.25
CA GLN A 69 3.92 -8.73 -15.03
C GLN A 69 3.51 -8.96 -16.48
#